data_AF-A0A538SHD1-F1
#
_entry.id   AF-A0A538SHD1-F1
#
_cell.length_a   1.000
_cell.length_b   1.000
_cell.length_c   1.000
_cell.angle_alpha   90.00
_cell.angle_beta   90.00
_cell.angle_gamma   90.00
#
_symmetry.space_group_name_H-M   'P 1'
#
loop_
_entity.id
_entity.type
_entity.pdbx_description
1 polymer ?
#
loop_
_entity_poly.entity_id
_entity_poly.type
_entity_poly.pdbx_seq_one_letter_code
_entity_poly.pdbx_strand_id
1 'polypeptide(L)'
;AELIDKEVRAIVEGAYNRALGLLRDNLDKLHLVAKTLLEREVLDGDQLNRLLRGEKLEPVRPSEPDATPEPSPVSGAQAPKADGGQLEAFPPPAPRPAGA
;
A
#
# COMPACT_ATOMS: atom_id res chain seq x y z
N ALA A 1 25.31 -2.35 28.71
CA ALA A 1 25.29 -2.16 27.25
C ALA A 1 25.34 -3.51 26.53
N GLU A 2 26.36 -4.35 26.77
CA GLU A 2 26.57 -5.60 26.01
C GLU A 2 25.41 -6.61 25.97
N LEU A 3 24.61 -6.70 27.03
CA LEU A 3 23.45 -7.62 27.07
C LEU A 3 22.38 -7.21 26.06
N ILE A 4 22.13 -5.91 25.92
CA ILE A 4 21.12 -5.37 24.99
C ILE A 4 21.58 -5.61 23.55
N ASP A 5 22.85 -5.33 23.25
CA ASP A 5 23.40 -5.54 21.90
C ASP A 5 23.35 -7.01 21.47
N LYS A 6 23.61 -7.93 22.42
CA LYS A 6 23.50 -9.38 22.18
C LYS A 6 22.06 -9.79 21.86
N GLU A 7 21.08 -9.23 22.57
CA GLU A 7 19.67 -9.54 22.37
C GLU A 7 19.16 -9.00 21.03
N VAL A 8 19.54 -7.77 20.67
CA VAL A 8 19.24 -7.20 19.35
C VAL A 8 19.81 -8.07 18.23
N ARG A 9 21.08 -8.49 18.34
CA ARG A 9 21.69 -9.39 17.35
C ARG A 9 20.94 -10.71 17.24
N ALA A 10 20.57 -11.33 18.36
CA ALA A 10 19.83 -12.59 18.37
C ALA A 10 18.47 -12.47 17.67
N ILE A 11 17.75 -11.36 17.88
CA ILE A 11 16.47 -11.09 17.20
C ILE A 11 16.68 -10.95 15.69
N VAL A 12 17.68 -10.18 15.27
CA VAL A 12 17.95 -9.93 13.85
C VAL A 12 18.39 -11.23 13.14
N GLU A 13 19.33 -11.98 13.72
CA GLU A 13 19.76 -13.27 13.17
C GLU A 13 18.61 -14.28 13.13
N GLY A 14 17.76 -14.32 14.16
CA GLY A 14 16.57 -15.16 14.18
C GLY A 14 15.58 -14.79 13.08
N ALA A 15 15.32 -13.50 12.86
CA ALA A 15 14.46 -13.03 11.77
C ALA A 15 15.06 -13.35 10.38
N TYR A 16 16.37 -13.14 10.21
CA TYR A 16 17.08 -13.45 8.97
C TYR A 16 16.99 -14.95 8.64
N ASN A 17 17.32 -15.82 9.59
CA ASN A 17 17.28 -17.26 9.38
C ASN A 17 15.86 -17.76 9.07
N ARG A 18 14.83 -17.20 9.73
CA ARG A 18 13.43 -17.52 9.42
C ARG A 18 13.04 -17.10 8.01
N ALA A 19 13.38 -15.88 7.61
CA ALA A 19 13.09 -15.37 6.26
C ALA A 19 13.80 -16.22 5.20
N LEU A 20 15.07 -16.54 5.43
CA LEU A 20 15.88 -17.34 4.53
C LEU A 20 15.37 -18.79 4.42
N GLY A 21 14.92 -19.38 5.51
CA GLY A 21 14.22 -20.67 5.51
C GLY A 21 12.95 -20.61 4.66
N LEU A 22 12.09 -19.62 4.90
CA LEU A 22 10.85 -19.45 4.14
C LEU A 22 11.10 -19.30 2.62
N LEU A 23 12.13 -18.54 2.24
CA LEU A 23 12.52 -18.36 0.84
C LEU A 23 13.06 -19.67 0.23
N ARG A 24 13.86 -20.43 0.97
CA ARG A 24 14.38 -21.73 0.51
C ARG A 24 13.26 -22.75 0.32
N ASP A 25 12.32 -22.81 1.26
CA ASP A 25 11.18 -23.74 1.20
C ASP A 25 10.23 -23.41 0.03
N ASN A 26 10.24 -22.17 -0.45
CA ASN A 26 9.40 -21.68 -1.54
C ASN A 26 10.24 -21.27 -2.78
N LEU A 27 11.37 -21.93 -3.02
CA LEU A 27 12.29 -21.63 -4.12
C LEU A 27 11.61 -21.61 -5.50
N ASP A 28 10.68 -22.52 -5.73
CA ASP A 28 9.91 -22.59 -6.99
C ASP A 28 9.10 -21.31 -7.22
N LYS A 29 8.42 -20.82 -6.17
CA LYS A 29 7.64 -19.58 -6.21
C LYS A 29 8.55 -18.37 -6.37
N LEU A 30 9.71 -18.36 -5.71
CA LEU A 30 10.71 -17.30 -5.87
C LEU A 30 11.18 -17.20 -7.32
N HIS A 31 11.52 -18.34 -7.95
CA HIS A 31 11.91 -18.39 -9.34
C HIS A 31 10.78 -17.98 -10.30
N LEU A 32 9.52 -18.34 -9.98
CA LEU A 32 8.36 -17.91 -10.76
C LEU A 32 8.19 -16.38 -10.73
N VAL A 33 8.26 -15.78 -9.54
CA VAL A 33 8.18 -14.31 -9.38
C VAL A 33 9.33 -13.63 -10.12
N ALA A 34 10.56 -14.13 -9.98
CA ALA A 34 11.72 -13.58 -10.67
C ALA A 34 11.57 -13.62 -12.20
N LYS A 35 11.13 -14.74 -12.78
CA LYS A 35 10.85 -14.85 -14.22
C LYS A 35 9.78 -13.86 -14.67
N THR A 36 8.72 -13.73 -13.88
CA THR A 36 7.62 -12.81 -14.19
C THR A 36 8.08 -11.35 -14.15
N LEU A 37 8.94 -10.98 -13.21
CA LEU A 37 9.52 -9.63 -13.14
C LEU A 37 10.45 -9.32 -14.32
N LEU A 38 11.15 -10.32 -14.87
CA LEU A 38 11.93 -10.12 -16.10
C LEU A 38 11.06 -9.82 -17.31
N GLU A 39 9.81 -10.30 -17.34
CA GLU A 39 8.86 -10.04 -18.42
C GLU A 39 8.11 -8.71 -18.26
N ARG A 40 7.86 -8.27 -17.02
CA ARG A 40 6.91 -7.18 -16.71
C ARG A 40 7.52 -5.94 -16.05
N GLU A 41 8.79 -6.00 -15.62
CA GLU A 41 9.54 -4.99 -14.86
C GLU A 41 8.96 -4.63 -13.48
N VAL A 42 7.64 -4.50 -13.36
CA VAL A 42 6.90 -4.14 -12.15
C VAL A 42 5.77 -5.14 -11.92
N LEU A 43 5.49 -5.43 -10.65
CA LEU A 43 4.40 -6.32 -10.24
C LEU A 43 3.68 -5.73 -9.02
N ASP A 44 2.37 -5.58 -9.11
CA ASP A 44 1.54 -5.11 -8.00
C ASP A 44 1.26 -6.22 -6.99
N GLY A 45 0.87 -5.84 -5.76
CA GLY A 45 0.57 -6.79 -4.68
C GLY A 45 -0.54 -7.79 -5.03
N ASP A 46 -1.59 -7.35 -5.72
CA ASP A 46 -2.67 -8.24 -6.18
C ASP A 46 -2.19 -9.20 -7.27
N GLN A 47 -1.34 -8.73 -8.18
CA GLN A 47 -0.72 -9.57 -9.21
C GLN A 47 0.19 -10.62 -8.57
N LEU A 48 0.99 -10.24 -7.57
CA LEU A 48 1.84 -11.18 -6.83
C LEU A 48 1.00 -12.28 -6.18
N ASN A 49 -0.07 -11.90 -5.49
CA ASN A 49 -0.95 -12.83 -4.82
C ASN A 49 -1.61 -13.82 -5.80
N ARG A 50 -2.04 -13.34 -6.97
CA ARG A 50 -2.59 -14.19 -8.04
C ARG A 50 -1.54 -15.15 -8.58
N LEU A 51 -0.32 -14.66 -8.82
CA LEU A 51 0.80 -15.47 -9.31
C LEU A 51 1.18 -16.58 -8.30
N LEU A 52 1.22 -16.26 -7.01
CA LEU A 52 1.51 -17.22 -5.94
C LEU A 52 0.41 -18.28 -5.76
N ARG A 53 -0.83 -17.98 -6.16
CA ARG A 53 -1.94 -18.95 -6.21
C ARG A 53 -1.97 -19.79 -7.48
N GLY A 54 -1.05 -19.57 -8.42
CA GLY A 54 -0.99 -20.27 -9.70
C GLY A 54 -1.97 -19.76 -10.76
N GLU A 55 -2.54 -18.57 -10.55
CA GLU A 55 -3.40 -17.93 -11.55
C GLU A 55 -2.54 -17.29 -12.66
N LYS A 56 -3.02 -17.32 -13.89
CA LYS A 56 -2.36 -16.61 -15.01
C LYS A 56 -2.60 -15.11 -14.87
N LEU A 57 -1.51 -14.35 -14.95
CA LEU A 57 -1.56 -12.90 -15.05
C LEU A 57 -1.98 -12.50 -16.46
N GLU A 58 -2.87 -11.50 -16.57
CA GLU A 58 -3.26 -10.98 -17.87
C GLU A 58 -2.06 -10.39 -18.61
N PRO A 59 -1.95 -10.52 -19.94
CA PRO A 59 -0.84 -9.98 -20.71
C PRO A 59 -0.65 -8.49 -20.42
N VAL A 60 0.60 -8.06 -20.26
CA VAL A 60 0.94 -6.64 -20.18
C VAL A 60 0.53 -6.02 -21.51
N ARG A 61 -0.58 -5.29 -21.54
CA ARG A 61 -0.83 -4.35 -22.63
C ARG A 61 0.23 -3.25 -22.46
N PRO A 62 0.93 -2.82 -23.52
CA PRO A 62 1.72 -1.61 -23.45
C PRO A 62 0.76 -0.48 -23.09
N SER A 63 0.76 -0.07 -21.83
CA SER A 63 -0.04 1.07 -21.39
C SER A 63 0.66 2.31 -21.93
N GLU A 64 -0.01 2.97 -22.86
CA GLU A 64 0.18 4.40 -23.09
C GLU A 64 0.18 5.13 -21.73
N PRO A 65 0.96 6.22 -21.59
CA PRO A 65 1.10 6.92 -20.33
C PRO A 65 -0.27 7.22 -19.75
N ASP A 66 -0.42 6.88 -18.47
CA ASP A 66 -1.62 7.06 -17.64
C ASP A 66 -2.21 8.46 -17.86
N ALA A 67 -3.18 8.53 -18.77
CA ALA A 67 -3.86 9.76 -19.10
C ALA A 67 -4.93 9.96 -18.04
N THR A 68 -4.56 10.70 -16.99
CA THR A 68 -5.43 11.52 -16.13
C THR A 68 -6.54 10.77 -15.38
N PRO A 69 -6.64 10.88 -14.03
CA PRO A 69 -7.89 10.52 -13.37
C PRO A 69 -9.00 11.44 -13.86
N GLU A 70 -9.87 10.94 -14.75
CA GLU A 70 -11.08 11.66 -15.15
C GLU A 70 -11.96 11.87 -13.91
N PRO A 71 -12.25 13.11 -13.49
CA PRO A 71 -13.31 13.34 -12.52
C PRO A 71 -14.63 12.97 -13.18
N SER A 72 -15.31 11.97 -12.63
CA SER A 72 -16.66 11.61 -13.05
C SER A 72 -17.58 12.86 -13.03
N PRO A 73 -18.38 13.11 -14.08
CA PRO A 73 -19.31 14.21 -14.07
C PRO A 73 -20.44 13.89 -13.09
N VAL A 74 -20.45 14.56 -11.93
CA VAL A 74 -21.66 14.66 -11.10
C VAL A 74 -22.68 15.52 -11.85
N SER A 75 -23.49 14.88 -12.68
CA SER A 75 -24.66 15.49 -13.31
C SER A 75 -25.93 15.05 -12.59
N GLY A 76 -26.70 16.02 -12.10
CA GLY A 76 -28.13 15.87 -11.89
C GLY A 76 -28.60 15.98 -10.43
N ALA A 77 -29.02 17.18 -10.06
CA ALA A 77 -29.79 17.47 -8.87
C ALA A 77 -31.03 16.56 -8.71
N GLN A 78 -31.27 16.08 -7.50
CA GLN A 78 -32.62 15.91 -6.96
C GLN A 78 -32.58 15.95 -5.42
N ALA A 79 -33.20 16.98 -4.86
CA ALA A 79 -33.43 17.12 -3.43
C ALA A 79 -34.54 16.17 -2.96
N PRO A 80 -34.45 15.70 -1.71
CA PRO A 80 -35.64 15.68 -0.86
C PRO A 80 -35.41 16.48 0.43
N LYS A 81 -36.50 17.09 0.90
CA LYS A 81 -36.64 17.88 2.13
C LYS A 81 -36.59 16.99 3.39
N ALA A 82 -36.43 17.68 4.54
CA ALA A 82 -36.62 17.29 5.94
C ALA A 82 -35.32 16.88 6.66
N ASP A 83 -35.01 17.26 7.90
CA ASP A 83 -35.57 18.19 8.90
C ASP A 83 -34.51 18.26 10.02
N GLY A 84 -34.35 19.43 10.67
CA GLY A 84 -33.81 19.62 12.03
C GLY A 84 -32.42 19.07 12.42
N GLY A 85 -31.42 19.95 12.58
CA GLY A 85 -30.20 19.62 13.32
C GLY A 85 -29.14 20.72 13.31
N GLN A 86 -29.25 21.69 14.21
CA GLN A 86 -28.32 22.80 14.40
C GLN A 86 -27.00 22.27 15.00
N LEU A 87 -25.89 22.34 14.25
CA LEU A 87 -24.54 22.10 14.78
C LEU A 87 -23.83 23.45 14.83
N GLU A 88 -23.69 24.00 16.03
CA GLU A 88 -22.99 25.26 16.32
C GLU A 88 -21.53 25.18 15.83
N ALA A 89 -21.13 26.13 14.97
CA ALA A 89 -19.76 26.26 14.50
C ALA A 89 -18.86 26.77 15.66
N PHE A 90 -17.80 26.03 15.96
CA PHE A 90 -16.79 26.42 16.95
C PHE A 90 -16.09 27.71 16.50
N PRO A 91 -16.00 28.77 17.32
CA PRO A 91 -15.39 30.02 16.90
C PRO A 91 -13.86 29.87 16.69
N PRO A 92 -13.26 30.61 15.75
CA PRO A 92 -11.83 30.53 15.48
C PRO A 92 -11.00 31.04 16.67
N PRO A 93 -9.81 30.47 16.93
CA PRO A 93 -8.97 30.86 18.05
C PRO A 93 -8.36 32.26 17.87
N ALA A 94 -8.23 32.99 18.98
CA ALA A 94 -7.73 34.36 19.02
C ALA A 94 -6.23 34.47 18.61
N PRO A 95 -5.80 35.62 18.04
CA PRO A 95 -4.41 35.83 17.65
C PRO A 95 -3.50 35.98 18.89
N ARG A 96 -2.27 35.45 18.78
CA ARG A 96 -1.25 35.50 19.84
C ARG A 96 -0.75 36.95 20.04
N PRO A 97 -0.41 37.35 21.28
CA PRO A 97 0.14 38.68 21.53
C PRO A 97 1.55 38.79 20.95
N ALA A 98 1.81 39.87 20.22
CA ALA A 98 3.16 40.27 19.84
C ALA A 98 3.90 40.77 21.09
N GLY A 99 5.14 40.32 21.24
CA GLY A 99 5.95 40.53 22.44
C GLY A 99 6.18 42.00 22.80
N ALA A 100 6.34 42.22 24.10
CA ALA A 100 7.08 43.32 24.71
C ALA A 100 8.16 42.69 25.60
#